data_AF-A0A671MT58-F1
#
_entry.id   AF-A0A671MT58-F1
#
_cell.length_a   1.000
_cell.length_b   1.000
_cell.length_c   1.000
_cell.angle_alpha   90.00
_cell.angle_beta   90.00
_cell.angle_gamma   90.00
#
_symmetry.space_group_name_H-M   'P 1'
#
loop_
_entity.id
_entity.type
_entity.pdbx_description
1 polymer ?
#
loop_
_entity_poly.entity_id
_entity_poly.type
_entity_poly.pdbx_seq_one_letter_code
_entity_poly.pdbx_strand_id
1 'polypeptide(L)'
;MRFVGFILLINRKPKSKVSIKPDQHVFRGDTVTLRCDIDGERVTSWQYSWYKDGSVSVFSELQEHTFSPVTESDAGKYFCYGREIEGSRRSQHSDAFTLTVSEIKTVFPLLTSLPILNLQ
;
A
#
# COMPACT_ATOMS: atom_id res chain seq x y z
N MET A 1 42.41 -6.78 -27.12
CA MET A 1 41.66 -7.76 -26.32
C MET A 1 40.35 -7.12 -25.86
N ARG A 2 39.21 -7.63 -26.33
CA ARG A 2 37.89 -7.21 -25.86
C ARG A 2 37.77 -7.60 -24.39
N PHE A 3 37.59 -6.62 -23.51
CA PHE A 3 37.02 -6.89 -22.20
C PHE A 3 35.58 -7.35 -22.45
N VAL A 4 35.38 -8.66 -22.47
CA VAL A 4 34.04 -9.23 -22.35
C VAL A 4 33.62 -8.87 -20.93
N GLY A 5 32.89 -7.76 -20.80
CA GLY A 5 32.26 -7.40 -19.55
C GLY A 5 31.34 -8.55 -19.17
N PHE A 6 31.76 -9.31 -18.16
CA PHE A 6 30.87 -10.21 -17.44
C PHE A 6 29.81 -9.31 -16.77
N ILE A 7 28.74 -9.01 -17.49
CA ILE A 7 27.51 -8.54 -16.87
C ILE A 7 27.08 -9.70 -15.98
N LEU A 8 27.29 -9.55 -14.67
CA LEU A 8 26.76 -10.49 -13.69
C LEU A 8 25.24 -10.53 -13.93
N LEU A 9 24.74 -11.61 -14.55
CA LEU A 9 23.31 -11.92 -14.55
C LEU A 9 22.96 -12.40 -13.15
N ILE A 10 22.98 -11.46 -12.19
CA ILE A 10 22.40 -11.68 -10.88
C ILE A 10 20.92 -11.95 -11.12
N ASN A 11 20.51 -13.21 -10.93
CA ASN A 11 19.11 -13.64 -11.01
C ASN A 11 18.33 -13.09 -9.81
N ARG A 12 18.31 -11.75 -9.64
CA ARG A 12 17.60 -11.09 -8.54
C ARG A 12 16.13 -11.05 -8.88
N LYS A 13 15.33 -11.56 -7.95
CA LYS A 13 13.88 -11.39 -7.97
C LYS A 13 13.58 -9.89 -7.84
N PRO A 14 12.67 -9.32 -8.66
CA PRO A 14 12.26 -7.93 -8.51
C PRO A 14 11.61 -7.72 -7.14
N LYS A 15 11.70 -6.51 -6.59
CA LYS A 15 11.12 -6.19 -5.27
C LYS A 15 9.75 -5.54 -5.46
N SER A 16 8.74 -6.03 -4.74
CA SER A 16 7.42 -5.40 -4.68
C SER A 16 7.45 -4.17 -3.77
N LYS A 17 6.66 -3.15 -4.12
CA LYS A 17 6.50 -1.91 -3.35
C LYS A 17 5.02 -1.63 -3.15
N VAL A 18 4.64 -1.30 -1.92
CA VAL A 18 3.27 -0.93 -1.58
C VAL A 18 3.16 0.58 -1.57
N SER A 19 2.09 1.12 -2.17
CA SER A 19 1.66 2.50 -2.02
C SER A 19 0.19 2.55 -1.60
N ILE A 20 -0.20 3.64 -0.95
CA ILE A 20 -1.55 3.86 -0.43
C ILE A 20 -2.03 5.25 -0.88
N LYS A 21 -3.31 5.35 -1.23
CA LYS A 21 -3.97 6.61 -1.59
C LYS A 21 -5.32 6.74 -0.87
N PRO A 22 -5.58 7.87 -0.17
CA PRO A 22 -4.62 8.92 0.17
C PRO A 22 -3.49 8.40 1.07
N ASP A 23 -2.31 9.04 1.03
CA ASP A 23 -1.14 8.66 1.85
C ASP A 23 -1.20 9.19 3.29
N GLN A 24 -2.32 9.82 3.65
CA GLN A 24 -2.54 10.51 4.92
C GLN A 24 -3.44 9.71 5.87
N HIS A 25 -3.68 10.28 7.05
CA HIS A 25 -4.54 9.74 8.11
C HIS A 25 -5.87 9.23 7.54
N VAL A 26 -6.10 7.93 7.70
CA VAL A 26 -7.31 7.25 7.26
C VAL A 26 -8.31 7.26 8.41
N PHE A 27 -9.52 7.70 8.10
CA PHE A 27 -10.63 7.68 9.04
C PHE A 27 -11.70 6.70 8.59
N ARG A 28 -12.49 6.22 9.53
CA ARG A 28 -13.68 5.42 9.26
C ARG A 28 -14.57 6.14 8.24
N GLY A 29 -15.03 5.39 7.24
CA GLY A 29 -15.85 5.92 6.15
C GLY A 29 -15.06 6.45 4.95
N ASP A 30 -13.74 6.57 5.05
CA ASP A 30 -12.91 6.98 3.92
C ASP A 30 -12.87 5.92 2.81
N THR A 31 -12.49 6.37 1.62
CA THR A 31 -12.08 5.50 0.52
C THR A 31 -10.56 5.47 0.46
N VAL A 32 -9.99 4.27 0.55
CA VAL A 32 -8.53 4.06 0.52
C VAL A 32 -8.19 2.98 -0.48
N THR A 33 -7.19 3.24 -1.32
CA THR A 33 -6.67 2.26 -2.27
C THR A 33 -5.24 1.87 -1.90
N LEU A 34 -5.02 0.57 -1.67
CA LEU A 34 -3.69 -0.03 -1.63
C LEU A 34 -3.28 -0.43 -3.04
N ARG A 35 -2.03 -0.19 -3.40
CA ARG A 35 -1.46 -0.57 -4.69
C ARG A 35 -0.13 -1.28 -4.50
N CYS A 36 0.09 -2.37 -5.22
CA CYS A 36 1.35 -3.09 -5.27
C CYS A 36 2.00 -2.88 -6.64
N ASP A 37 3.21 -2.36 -6.67
CA ASP A 37 3.99 -2.22 -7.91
C ASP A 37 5.24 -3.10 -7.84
N ILE A 38 5.63 -3.68 -8.98
CA ILE A 38 6.77 -4.58 -9.11
C ILE A 38 7.65 -4.09 -10.26
N ASP A 39 8.81 -3.56 -9.92
CA ASP A 39 9.78 -3.07 -10.89
C ASP A 39 10.53 -4.27 -11.52
N GLY A 40 10.00 -4.80 -12.63
CA GLY A 40 10.61 -5.89 -13.39
C GLY A 40 10.99 -5.45 -14.79
N GLU A 41 12.30 -5.26 -15.07
CA GLU A 41 12.81 -4.83 -16.40
C GLU A 41 12.31 -5.68 -17.60
N ARG A 42 11.83 -6.91 -17.36
CA ARG A 42 11.39 -7.83 -18.42
C ARG A 42 10.03 -8.49 -18.19
N VAL A 43 9.33 -8.16 -17.10
CA VAL A 43 8.03 -8.75 -16.78
C VAL A 43 7.00 -7.64 -16.71
N THR A 44 6.08 -7.64 -17.67
CA THR A 44 5.00 -6.65 -17.77
C THR A 44 3.70 -7.15 -17.17
N SER A 45 3.56 -8.46 -16.88
CA SER A 45 2.35 -9.07 -16.34
C SER A 45 2.61 -9.86 -15.06
N TRP A 46 1.91 -9.48 -14.00
CA TRP A 46 2.01 -10.10 -12.67
C TRP A 46 0.61 -10.46 -12.15
N GLN A 47 0.48 -11.65 -11.60
CA GLN A 47 -0.59 -11.99 -10.66
C GLN A 47 -0.13 -11.55 -9.27
N TYR A 48 -0.95 -10.75 -8.59
CA TYR A 48 -0.63 -10.21 -7.27
C TYR A 48 -1.21 -11.10 -6.17
N SER A 49 -0.60 -11.05 -4.99
CA SER A 49 -1.15 -11.68 -3.80
C SER A 49 -0.87 -10.79 -2.60
N TRP A 50 -1.93 -10.33 -1.97
CA TRP A 50 -1.90 -9.57 -0.73
C TRP A 50 -2.14 -10.47 0.47
N TYR A 51 -1.46 -10.14 1.56
CA TYR A 51 -1.60 -10.80 2.85
C TYR A 51 -1.79 -9.74 3.92
N LYS A 52 -2.56 -10.11 4.94
CA LYS A 52 -2.88 -9.26 6.08
C LYS A 52 -2.49 -9.96 7.39
N ASP A 53 -1.85 -9.23 8.29
CA ASP A 53 -1.55 -9.64 9.67
C ASP A 53 -0.81 -10.98 9.80
N GLY A 54 0.04 -11.31 8.81
CA GLY A 54 0.80 -12.55 8.79
C GLY A 54 -0.04 -13.80 8.47
N SER A 55 -1.31 -13.63 8.08
CA SER A 55 -2.14 -14.72 7.59
C SER A 55 -1.55 -15.35 6.33
N VAL A 56 -1.73 -16.67 6.18
CA VAL A 56 -1.38 -17.42 4.96
C VAL A 56 -2.48 -17.33 3.89
N SER A 57 -3.68 -16.89 4.27
CA SER A 57 -4.79 -16.70 3.34
C SER A 57 -4.58 -15.44 2.52
N VAL A 58 -4.83 -15.56 1.21
CA VAL A 58 -4.76 -14.41 0.30
C VAL A 58 -5.93 -13.48 0.60
N PHE A 59 -5.61 -12.23 0.92
CA PHE A 59 -6.58 -11.16 1.15
C PHE A 59 -7.15 -10.62 -0.16
N SER A 60 -6.29 -10.44 -1.17
CA SER A 60 -6.67 -9.97 -2.50
C SER A 60 -5.63 -10.39 -3.55
N GLU A 61 -6.07 -10.59 -4.78
CA GLU A 61 -5.20 -10.94 -5.92
C GLU A 61 -5.02 -9.77 -6.92
N LEU A 62 -5.62 -8.62 -6.62
CA LEU A 62 -5.59 -7.45 -7.48
C LEU A 62 -4.29 -6.66 -7.29
N GLN A 63 -3.86 -5.94 -8.34
CA GLN A 63 -2.78 -4.96 -8.21
C GLN A 63 -3.17 -3.84 -7.25
N GLU A 64 -4.43 -3.41 -7.33
CA GLU A 64 -5.03 -2.39 -6.49
C GLU A 64 -6.23 -2.95 -5.72
N HIS A 65 -6.29 -2.69 -4.42
CA HIS A 65 -7.43 -3.03 -3.57
C HIS A 65 -7.98 -1.77 -2.93
N THR A 66 -9.28 -1.50 -3.15
CA THR A 66 -9.95 -0.31 -2.64
C THR A 66 -10.93 -0.68 -1.54
N PHE A 67 -10.73 -0.10 -0.36
CA PHE A 67 -11.68 -0.09 0.74
C PHE A 67 -12.62 1.10 0.56
N SER A 68 -13.93 0.87 0.57
CA SER A 68 -14.93 1.93 0.45
C SER A 68 -16.29 1.43 0.95
N PRO A 69 -16.67 1.70 2.21
CA PRO A 69 -15.93 2.48 3.21
C PRO A 69 -14.83 1.68 3.92
N VAL A 70 -13.85 2.38 4.48
CA VAL A 70 -12.90 1.82 5.45
C VAL A 70 -13.57 1.69 6.83
N THR A 71 -13.28 0.60 7.53
CA THR A 71 -13.70 0.29 8.90
C THR A 71 -12.50 -0.08 9.78
N GLU A 72 -12.71 -0.18 11.09
CA GLU A 72 -11.67 -0.60 12.04
C GLU A 72 -11.15 -2.01 11.72
N SER A 73 -12.01 -2.87 11.17
CA SER A 73 -11.66 -4.22 10.75
C SER A 73 -10.67 -4.27 9.58
N ASP A 74 -10.54 -3.18 8.81
CA ASP A 74 -9.59 -3.06 7.72
C ASP A 74 -8.19 -2.66 8.22
N ALA A 75 -8.07 -2.14 9.44
CA ALA A 75 -6.76 -1.87 10.03
C ALA A 75 -5.93 -3.16 10.13
N GLY A 76 -4.63 -3.04 9.91
CA GLY A 76 -3.70 -4.17 9.97
C GLY A 76 -2.44 -3.97 9.15
N LYS A 77 -1.58 -4.99 9.17
CA LYS A 77 -0.30 -4.99 8.47
C LYS A 77 -0.42 -5.75 7.15
N TYR A 78 -0.22 -5.05 6.04
CA TYR A 78 -0.33 -5.55 4.69
C TYR A 78 1.04 -5.70 4.02
N PHE A 79 1.20 -6.76 3.24
CA PHE A 79 2.32 -6.91 2.31
C PHE A 79 1.86 -7.65 1.06
N CYS A 80 2.57 -7.43 -0.04
CA CYS A 80 2.27 -8.06 -1.32
C CYS A 80 3.51 -8.74 -1.92
N TYR A 81 3.27 -9.71 -2.78
CA TYR A 81 4.24 -10.14 -3.79
C TYR A 81 3.52 -10.50 -5.09
N GLY A 82 4.27 -10.76 -6.15
CA GLY A 82 3.72 -11.14 -7.44
C GLY A 82 4.38 -12.37 -8.04
N ARG A 83 3.58 -13.08 -8.84
CA ARG A 83 3.99 -14.19 -9.69
C ARG A 83 3.78 -13.80 -11.14
N GLU A 84 4.77 -14.06 -11.98
CA GLU A 84 4.65 -13.88 -13.43
C GLU A 84 3.57 -14.81 -13.99
N ILE A 85 2.67 -14.29 -14.82
CA ILE A 85 1.52 -15.06 -15.32
C ILE A 85 1.95 -16.15 -16.30
N GLU A 86 2.79 -15.80 -17.27
CA GLU A 86 3.21 -16.70 -18.36
C GLU A 86 4.59 -17.34 -18.12
N GLY A 87 5.10 -17.26 -16.89
CA GLY A 87 6.45 -17.70 -16.57
C GLY A 87 6.58 -18.22 -15.16
N SER A 88 7.84 -18.34 -14.71
CA SER A 88 8.18 -18.94 -13.42
C SER A 88 8.72 -17.92 -12.42
N ARG A 89 8.88 -16.66 -12.82
CA ARG A 89 9.46 -15.64 -11.96
C ARG A 89 8.49 -15.26 -10.85
N ARG A 90 9.08 -14.90 -9.71
CA ARG A 90 8.38 -14.36 -8.55
C ARG A 90 9.12 -13.12 -8.07
N SER A 91 8.40 -12.14 -7.56
CA SER A 91 9.01 -11.04 -6.85
C SER A 91 9.41 -11.46 -5.43
N GLN A 92 10.21 -10.62 -4.78
CA GLN A 92 10.35 -10.61 -3.33
C GLN A 92 9.10 -9.98 -2.71
N HIS A 93 8.78 -10.37 -1.47
CA HIS A 93 7.74 -9.70 -0.71
C HIS A 93 8.07 -8.22 -0.53
N SER A 94 7.05 -7.38 -0.56
CA SER A 94 7.18 -5.97 -0.21
C SER A 94 7.59 -5.81 1.25
N ASP A 95 8.04 -4.60 1.59
CA ASP A 95 8.05 -4.23 2.99
C ASP A 95 6.59 -4.14 3.48
N ALA A 96 6.38 -4.44 4.75
CA ALA A 96 5.04 -4.46 5.30
C ALA A 96 4.59 -3.04 5.66
N PHE A 97 3.39 -2.68 5.20
CA PHE A 97 2.74 -1.41 5.49
C PHE A 97 1.64 -1.61 6.55
N THR A 98 1.47 -0.67 7.48
CA THR A 98 0.42 -0.77 8.50
C THR A 98 -0.68 0.25 8.21
N LEU A 99 -1.88 -0.24 7.88
CA LEU A 99 -3.08 0.58 7.75
C LEU A 99 -3.65 0.83 9.15
N THR A 100 -3.70 2.09 9.55
CA THR A 100 -4.32 2.53 10.79
C THR A 100 -5.61 3.29 10.47
N VAL A 101 -6.71 2.96 11.14
CA VAL A 101 -8.02 3.59 10.93
C VAL A 101 -8.44 4.31 12.21
N SER A 102 -8.80 5.59 12.08
CA SER A 102 -9.26 6.43 13.19
C SER A 102 -10.79 6.64 13.13
N GLU A 103 -11.46 6.67 14.27
CA GLU A 103 -12.91 6.80 14.36
C GLU A 103 -13.44 8.22 14.05
N ILE A 104 -12.63 9.27 14.29
CA ILE A 104 -13.10 10.66 14.26
C ILE A 104 -12.20 11.54 13.39
N LYS A 105 -12.74 12.07 12.29
CA LYS A 105 -12.18 13.26 11.63
C LYS A 105 -12.44 14.46 12.53
N THR A 106 -11.49 14.84 13.36
CA THR A 106 -11.59 16.08 14.13
C THR A 106 -11.44 17.27 13.18
N VAL A 107 -12.55 17.71 12.61
CA VAL A 107 -12.63 19.06 12.03
C VAL A 107 -12.62 20.00 13.23
N PHE A 108 -11.46 20.57 13.58
CA PHE A 108 -11.44 21.64 14.56
C PHE A 108 -12.45 22.71 14.10
N PRO A 109 -13.54 23.00 14.84
CA PRO A 109 -14.23 24.24 14.58
C PRO A 109 -13.22 25.35 14.90
N LEU A 110 -13.00 26.25 13.94
CA LEU A 110 -12.43 27.56 14.25
C LEU A 110 -13.35 28.15 15.34
N LEU A 111 -13.01 28.01 16.62
CA LEU A 111 -13.75 28.69 17.67
C LEU A 111 -13.56 30.17 17.40
N THR A 112 -14.64 30.81 16.97
CA THR A 112 -14.75 32.25 16.79
C THR A 112 -14.29 32.92 18.07
N SER A 113 -13.12 33.57 18.03
CA SER A 113 -12.71 34.50 19.07
C SER A 113 -13.61 35.75 18.97
N LEU A 114 -14.79 35.70 19.58
CA LEU A 114 -15.54 36.89 19.96
C LEU A 114 -15.59 36.93 21.49
N PRO A 115 -14.64 37.61 22.14
CA PRO A 115 -14.90 38.08 23.49
C PRO A 115 -15.97 39.18 23.39
N ILE A 116 -17.17 38.90 23.91
CA ILE A 116 -18.11 39.94 24.33
C ILE A 116 -17.43 40.70 25.46
N LEU A 117 -16.97 41.93 25.19
CA LEU A 117 -16.75 42.96 26.22
C LEU A 117 -17.56 44.18 25.77
N ASN A 118 -18.78 44.32 26.28
CA ASN A 118 -19.18 44.99 27.53
C ASN A 118 -19.65 46.42 27.23
N LEU A 119 -20.97 46.57 27.12
CA LEU A 119 -21.66 47.85 27.27
C LEU A 119 -21.56 48.26 28.73
N GLN A 120 -20.69 49.23 29.03
CA GLN A 120 -20.84 50.13 30.17
C GLN A 120 -20.34 51.52 29.80
#